data_AF-A0AAD7ZU76-F1
#
_entry.id   AF-A0AAD7ZU76-F1
#
_cell.length_a   1.000
_cell.length_b   1.000
_cell.length_c   1.000
_cell.angle_alpha   90.00
_cell.angle_beta   90.00
_cell.angle_gamma   90.00
#
_symmetry.space_group_name_H-M   'P 1'
#
loop_
_entity.id
_entity.type
_entity.pdbx_description
1 polymer ?
#
loop_
_entity_poly.entity_id
_entity_poly.type
_entity_poly.pdbx_seq_one_letter_code
_entity_poly.pdbx_strand_id
1 'polypeptide(L)'
;MAYFRKLSSAFLLALLIISVTGHKKHPRSVDSKIHEYRLLDKKDGQSVTCPPPLGVINVHSHSVNIAGITNQGGLSNLMFMCGTTQVPYNVPTEWVMREGPGGIMMNVTIYEKRYKMVPLCCPGYTRNQQDICVPKCKGNCTNGLCLNPNNCVCYNGYAENTMGDCVLTCPCGCPNGKCQGDICICNDQYTLGSNGVCNPICTNECVKGYCSSPNVCTCDLGYKKKKNQDSHICSPHCSLSCEHGTCVAPEDCKCNQGYVREKNTGRCIPKCHGCQYGDCVAPYTCHCQKGYKRQDENCVPTCVEGCFNATCTAPNVCTCFNGYKHSTPHTCVPRCFPSCQNAVCVAPNKCECYPGFMKKNLSSSYKCVAIISSVVSGIGSIVNSVTHR
;
A
#
# COMPACT_ATOMS: atom_id res chain seq x y z
N MET A 1 -63.93 35.41 35.33
CA MET A 1 -62.87 34.40 35.39
C MET A 1 -62.19 34.29 34.02
N ALA A 2 -60.89 34.62 34.01
CA ALA A 2 -59.82 34.01 33.21
C ALA A 2 -59.98 33.97 31.68
N TYR A 3 -59.40 34.92 30.92
CA TYR A 3 -57.98 35.07 30.53
C TYR A 3 -57.76 34.56 29.09
N PHE A 4 -57.90 35.47 28.11
CA PHE A 4 -56.84 36.08 27.27
C PHE A 4 -56.63 35.31 25.95
N ARG A 5 -57.18 35.79 24.81
CA ARG A 5 -56.66 36.87 23.90
C ARG A 5 -55.49 36.35 23.03
N LYS A 6 -55.40 36.56 21.71
CA LYS A 6 -55.90 37.62 20.80
C LYS A 6 -55.58 37.18 19.34
N LEU A 7 -56.48 37.40 18.36
CA LEU A 7 -56.43 38.41 17.26
C LEU A 7 -55.23 38.23 16.27
N SER A 8 -55.33 38.37 14.94
CA SER A 8 -56.32 38.99 14.06
C SER A 8 -56.00 38.66 12.58
N SER A 9 -57.07 38.65 11.76
CA SER A 9 -57.20 39.25 10.41
C SER A 9 -56.18 39.00 9.30
N ALA A 10 -56.70 38.38 8.24
CA ALA A 10 -56.69 38.76 6.84
C ALA A 10 -55.80 39.92 6.32
N PHE A 11 -55.45 39.76 5.03
CA PHE A 11 -55.06 40.74 4.02
C PHE A 11 -53.56 40.96 3.69
N LEU A 12 -53.34 41.05 2.37
CA LEU A 12 -52.23 41.67 1.61
C LEU A 12 -51.05 40.76 1.25
N LEU A 13 -50.97 40.31 -0.01
CA LEU A 13 -50.36 40.96 -1.18
C LEU A 13 -48.83 41.02 -1.14
N ALA A 14 -48.26 40.41 -2.19
CA ALA A 14 -47.25 41.00 -3.07
C ALA A 14 -45.75 40.95 -2.69
N LEU A 15 -45.03 40.31 -3.63
CA LEU A 15 -43.82 40.78 -4.31
C LEU A 15 -42.45 40.66 -3.61
N LEU A 16 -41.60 39.88 -4.31
CA LEU A 16 -40.20 40.16 -4.70
C LEU A 16 -39.24 40.68 -3.62
N ILE A 17 -38.15 39.93 -3.39
CA ILE A 17 -36.77 40.41 -3.60
C ILE A 17 -35.82 39.20 -3.68
N ILE A 18 -34.90 39.33 -4.64
CA ILE A 18 -33.79 38.48 -5.06
C ILE A 18 -32.71 38.40 -3.96
N SER A 19 -32.10 37.22 -3.74
CA SER A 19 -30.63 37.06 -3.84
C SER A 19 -30.11 35.67 -3.44
N VAL A 20 -29.04 35.33 -4.14
CA VAL A 20 -28.25 34.10 -4.26
C VAL A 20 -27.53 33.68 -2.97
N THR A 21 -27.32 32.36 -2.81
CA THR A 21 -26.17 31.59 -2.26
C THR A 21 -26.71 30.34 -1.55
N GLY A 22 -26.19 29.11 -1.62
CA GLY A 22 -25.10 28.46 -2.33
C GLY A 22 -25.10 26.96 -1.89
N HIS A 23 -24.72 26.07 -2.82
CA HIS A 23 -24.20 24.69 -2.68
C HIS A 23 -24.69 23.70 -1.58
N LYS A 24 -25.14 22.50 -2.00
CA LYS A 24 -24.36 21.23 -2.03
C LYS A 24 -25.15 20.03 -2.60
N LYS A 25 -24.47 19.16 -3.36
CA LYS A 25 -24.91 17.90 -4.00
C LYS A 25 -24.96 16.73 -3.00
N HIS A 26 -25.83 15.74 -3.27
CA HIS A 26 -25.47 14.32 -3.48
C HIS A 26 -26.68 13.49 -3.98
N PRO A 27 -26.56 12.67 -5.06
CA PRO A 27 -27.56 11.66 -5.43
C PRO A 27 -27.09 10.21 -5.16
N ARG A 28 -28.07 9.30 -5.06
CA ARG A 28 -27.94 7.83 -4.96
C ARG A 28 -28.76 7.13 -6.06
N SER A 29 -28.34 5.91 -6.37
CA SER A 29 -28.70 4.91 -7.40
C SER A 29 -30.16 4.72 -7.84
N VAL A 30 -30.36 4.25 -9.09
CA VAL A 30 -31.27 3.13 -9.45
C VAL A 30 -30.75 2.39 -10.71
N ASP A 31 -31.00 1.07 -10.71
CA ASP A 31 -30.67 -0.03 -11.61
C ASP A 31 -31.58 -0.10 -12.87
N SER A 32 -31.10 -0.66 -13.99
CA SER A 32 -31.94 -1.23 -15.06
C SER A 32 -31.17 -2.14 -16.02
N LYS A 33 -31.67 -3.38 -16.14
CA LYS A 33 -31.32 -4.41 -17.12
C LYS A 33 -32.00 -4.17 -18.49
N ILE A 34 -31.57 -5.00 -19.47
CA ILE A 34 -32.20 -5.42 -20.75
C ILE A 34 -31.59 -4.70 -21.98
N HIS A 35 -31.09 -5.30 -23.08
CA HIS A 35 -31.04 -6.67 -23.62
C HIS A 35 -29.76 -6.87 -24.48
N GLU A 36 -29.28 -8.11 -24.55
CA GLU A 36 -28.25 -8.63 -25.48
C GLU A 36 -28.70 -8.60 -26.95
N TYR A 37 -27.76 -8.34 -27.87
CA TYR A 37 -27.75 -8.90 -29.21
C TYR A 37 -26.37 -9.48 -29.55
N ARG A 38 -26.39 -10.74 -29.98
CA ARG A 38 -25.28 -11.60 -30.45
C ARG A 38 -24.39 -10.90 -31.48
N LEU A 39 -23.08 -10.86 -31.21
CA LEU A 39 -22.03 -10.76 -32.22
C LEU A 39 -21.66 -12.19 -32.66
N LEU A 40 -21.77 -12.48 -33.96
CA LEU A 40 -21.28 -13.73 -34.54
C LEU A 40 -19.75 -13.68 -34.69
N ASP A 41 -19.09 -14.49 -33.87
CA ASP A 41 -17.88 -15.27 -34.13
C ASP A 41 -16.81 -14.67 -35.05
N LYS A 42 -15.96 -13.79 -34.51
CA LYS A 42 -14.51 -13.93 -34.74
C LYS A 42 -13.98 -14.84 -33.62
N LYS A 43 -13.69 -16.10 -33.98
CA LYS A 43 -12.90 -16.98 -33.12
C LYS A 43 -11.59 -16.27 -32.76
N ASP A 44 -11.29 -16.32 -31.47
CA ASP A 44 -10.23 -15.61 -30.74
C ASP A 44 -10.58 -14.16 -30.36
N GLY A 45 -11.50 -14.08 -29.38
CA GLY A 45 -11.86 -12.87 -28.67
C GLY A 45 -10.72 -12.30 -27.86
N GLN A 46 -10.06 -11.28 -28.41
CA GLN A 46 -9.26 -10.35 -27.65
C GLN A 46 -9.66 -8.92 -28.05
N SER A 47 -10.42 -8.25 -27.18
CA SER A 47 -10.59 -6.80 -27.24
C SER A 47 -9.19 -6.19 -27.18
N VAL A 48 -8.77 -5.54 -28.27
CA VAL A 48 -7.51 -4.80 -28.29
C VAL A 48 -7.68 -3.58 -27.40
N THR A 49 -7.32 -3.73 -26.12
CA THR A 49 -7.15 -2.59 -25.22
C THR A 49 -5.85 -1.90 -25.59
N CYS A 50 -5.96 -0.76 -26.27
CA CYS A 50 -4.78 0.05 -26.53
C CYS A 50 -4.16 0.47 -25.20
N PRO A 51 -2.84 0.30 -25.01
CA PRO A 51 -2.18 0.96 -23.91
C PRO A 51 -2.48 2.47 -24.03
N PRO A 52 -2.71 3.17 -22.92
CA PRO A 52 -2.78 4.62 -22.96
C PRO A 52 -1.56 5.09 -23.77
N PRO A 53 -1.73 6.00 -24.75
CA PRO A 53 -0.60 6.58 -25.48
C PRO A 53 0.49 6.91 -24.48
N LEU A 54 1.76 6.66 -24.83
CA LEU A 54 2.89 7.07 -23.99
C LEU A 54 2.73 8.58 -23.72
N GLY A 55 2.16 8.94 -22.55
CA GLY A 55 1.72 10.29 -22.23
C GLY A 55 0.23 10.54 -21.88
N VAL A 56 -0.66 9.54 -21.81
CA VAL A 56 -2.04 9.79 -21.35
C VAL A 56 -2.16 9.73 -19.83
N ILE A 57 -2.39 10.92 -19.27
CA ILE A 57 -2.91 11.15 -17.93
C ILE A 57 -4.30 10.53 -17.86
N ASN A 58 -4.50 9.60 -16.93
CA ASN A 58 -5.83 9.14 -16.54
C ASN A 58 -6.61 10.33 -15.97
N VAL A 59 -7.56 10.86 -16.73
CA VAL A 59 -8.54 11.78 -16.19
C VAL A 59 -9.45 10.96 -15.28
N HIS A 60 -9.25 11.12 -13.97
CA HIS A 60 -10.09 10.52 -12.94
C HIS A 60 -11.58 10.75 -13.25
N SER A 61 -12.40 9.76 -12.87
CA SER A 61 -13.84 9.60 -13.04
C SER A 61 -14.75 10.74 -12.48
N HIS A 62 -14.25 11.96 -12.32
CA HIS A 62 -15.03 13.15 -12.04
C HIS A 62 -15.29 14.06 -13.25
N SER A 63 -14.78 13.71 -14.44
CA SER A 63 -15.00 14.49 -15.69
C SER A 63 -16.22 14.05 -16.51
N VAL A 64 -16.93 13.00 -16.10
CA VAL A 64 -18.13 12.50 -16.80
C VAL A 64 -19.41 13.23 -16.37
N ASN A 65 -19.33 14.55 -16.18
CA ASN A 65 -20.51 15.36 -15.80
C ASN A 65 -20.76 16.55 -16.71
N ILE A 66 -20.26 16.51 -17.95
CA ILE A 66 -20.57 17.51 -18.98
C ILE A 66 -21.34 16.90 -20.17
N ALA A 67 -21.31 15.57 -20.37
CA ALA A 67 -22.12 14.89 -21.39
C ALA A 67 -23.53 14.47 -20.92
N GLY A 68 -23.90 14.78 -19.67
CA GLY A 68 -25.19 14.41 -19.07
C GLY A 68 -26.25 15.53 -19.02
N ILE A 69 -25.94 16.74 -19.51
CA ILE A 69 -26.87 17.90 -19.45
C ILE A 69 -27.61 18.11 -20.78
N THR A 70 -27.81 17.08 -21.60
CA THR A 70 -28.58 17.21 -22.84
C THR A 70 -29.99 16.62 -22.78
N ASN A 71 -30.40 16.01 -21.67
CA ASN A 71 -31.74 15.40 -21.58
C ASN A 71 -32.65 15.94 -20.46
N GLN A 72 -32.37 17.14 -19.94
CA GLN A 72 -33.36 17.87 -19.12
C GLN A 72 -33.43 19.34 -19.52
N GLY A 73 -34.52 19.71 -20.21
CA GLY A 73 -34.99 21.08 -20.35
C GLY A 73 -34.82 21.67 -21.74
N GLY A 74 -35.92 22.17 -22.31
CA GLY A 74 -35.97 22.95 -23.56
C GLY A 74 -35.23 24.29 -23.53
N LEU A 75 -34.18 24.41 -22.72
CA LEU A 75 -33.35 25.60 -22.54
C LEU A 75 -31.98 25.51 -23.23
N SER A 76 -31.51 24.32 -23.64
CA SER A 76 -30.22 24.19 -24.37
C SER A 76 -30.29 24.69 -25.82
N ASN A 77 -31.46 24.64 -26.44
CA ASN A 77 -31.68 24.98 -27.83
C ASN A 77 -31.61 26.49 -28.09
N LEU A 78 -31.96 27.31 -27.08
CA LEU A 78 -31.92 28.77 -27.14
C LEU A 78 -30.51 29.36 -27.31
N MET A 79 -29.46 28.61 -26.92
CA MET A 79 -28.07 29.08 -27.02
C MET A 79 -27.54 29.18 -28.46
N PHE A 80 -28.19 28.53 -29.43
CA PHE A 80 -27.71 28.43 -30.81
C PHE A 80 -28.67 29.04 -31.85
N MET A 81 -29.69 29.76 -31.37
CA MET A 81 -30.66 30.48 -32.22
C MET A 81 -30.29 31.96 -32.28
N CYS A 82 -30.25 32.50 -33.47
CA CYS A 82 -29.99 33.93 -33.71
C CYS A 82 -31.27 34.72 -33.99
N GLY A 83 -32.41 34.03 -34.04
CA GLY A 83 -33.73 34.62 -34.20
C GLY A 83 -34.79 33.55 -34.38
N THR A 84 -36.01 33.98 -34.65
CA THR A 84 -37.11 33.13 -35.09
C THR A 84 -37.67 33.67 -36.40
N THR A 85 -38.23 32.80 -37.22
CA THR A 85 -38.90 33.19 -38.46
C THR A 85 -40.25 32.48 -38.57
N GLN A 86 -41.22 33.17 -39.17
CA GLN A 86 -42.54 32.60 -39.42
C GLN A 86 -42.54 31.89 -40.76
N VAL A 87 -42.75 30.59 -40.74
CA VAL A 87 -42.92 29.81 -41.96
C VAL A 87 -44.42 29.53 -42.18
N PRO A 88 -44.96 29.89 -43.36
CA PRO A 88 -46.33 29.55 -43.68
C PRO A 88 -46.46 28.05 -43.96
N TYR A 89 -47.57 27.48 -43.52
CA TYR A 89 -48.01 26.15 -43.90
C TYR A 89 -49.50 26.19 -44.20
N ASN A 90 -49.91 25.38 -45.16
CA ASN A 90 -51.29 25.32 -45.62
C ASN A 90 -52.02 24.25 -44.83
N VAL A 91 -53.14 24.61 -44.21
CA VAL A 91 -54.06 23.64 -43.62
C VAL A 91 -55.31 23.55 -44.48
N PRO A 92 -55.73 22.35 -44.91
CA PRO A 92 -56.99 22.19 -45.63
C PRO A 92 -58.15 22.44 -44.65
N THR A 93 -59.00 23.43 -44.94
CA THR A 93 -60.09 23.82 -44.03
C THR A 93 -61.45 23.37 -44.53
N GLU A 94 -61.71 23.56 -45.83
CA GLU A 94 -63.01 23.22 -46.41
C GLU A 94 -62.87 22.94 -47.92
N TRP A 95 -63.90 22.30 -48.48
CA TRP A 95 -63.99 22.02 -49.90
C TRP A 95 -65.17 22.81 -50.46
N VAL A 96 -64.94 23.60 -51.50
CA VAL A 96 -65.99 24.40 -52.13
C VAL A 96 -66.04 24.15 -53.63
N MET A 97 -67.23 24.26 -54.20
CA MET A 97 -67.43 24.24 -55.64
C MET A 97 -67.22 25.65 -56.19
N ARG A 98 -66.30 25.85 -57.12
CA ARG A 98 -66.06 27.14 -57.80
C ARG A 98 -66.02 26.99 -59.30
N GLU A 99 -66.54 27.99 -60.00
CA GLU A 99 -66.57 28.04 -61.45
C GLU A 99 -65.16 28.32 -62.00
N GLY A 100 -64.63 27.39 -62.80
CA GLY A 100 -63.33 27.48 -63.44
C GLY A 100 -63.38 28.19 -64.80
N PRO A 101 -62.24 28.37 -65.48
CA PRO A 101 -62.19 29.03 -66.79
C PRO A 101 -63.08 28.30 -67.81
N GLY A 102 -64.11 28.99 -68.32
CA GLY A 102 -65.09 28.44 -69.27
C GLY A 102 -66.47 28.06 -68.68
N GLY A 103 -66.74 28.32 -67.39
CA GLY A 103 -68.07 28.13 -66.80
C GLY A 103 -68.33 26.76 -66.15
N ILE A 104 -67.28 25.95 -65.95
CA ILE A 104 -67.41 24.60 -65.38
C ILE A 104 -67.13 24.65 -63.87
N MET A 105 -68.07 24.22 -63.04
CA MET A 105 -67.89 24.14 -61.59
C MET A 105 -66.94 23.01 -61.19
N MET A 106 -65.83 23.34 -60.52
CA MET A 106 -64.79 22.42 -60.03
C MET A 106 -64.75 22.38 -58.50
N ASN A 107 -64.35 21.25 -57.92
CA ASN A 107 -64.12 21.11 -56.49
C ASN A 107 -62.73 21.63 -56.10
N VAL A 108 -62.68 22.61 -55.21
CA VAL A 108 -61.43 23.24 -54.80
C VAL A 108 -61.30 23.13 -53.29
N THR A 109 -60.20 22.53 -52.80
CA THR A 109 -59.84 22.63 -51.39
C THR A 109 -59.44 24.07 -51.10
N ILE A 110 -60.12 24.69 -50.16
CA ILE A 110 -59.63 25.93 -49.58
C ILE A 110 -58.58 25.54 -48.55
N TYR A 111 -57.37 26.04 -48.77
CA TYR A 111 -56.30 25.99 -47.80
C TYR A 111 -56.25 27.31 -47.08
N GLU A 112 -56.34 27.26 -45.75
CA GLU A 112 -56.03 28.42 -44.93
C GLU A 112 -54.53 28.46 -44.67
N LYS A 113 -53.93 29.62 -44.90
CA LYS A 113 -52.49 29.83 -44.69
C LYS A 113 -52.26 30.15 -43.22
N ARG A 114 -51.71 29.19 -42.48
CA ARG A 114 -51.29 29.38 -41.10
C ARG A 114 -49.79 29.56 -41.02
N TYR A 115 -49.30 30.11 -39.92
CA TYR A 115 -47.87 30.36 -39.72
C TYR A 115 -47.42 29.64 -38.46
N LYS A 116 -46.30 28.92 -38.54
CA LYS A 116 -45.60 28.41 -37.36
C LYS A 116 -44.29 29.18 -37.20
N MET A 117 -43.94 29.50 -35.96
CA MET A 117 -42.63 30.06 -35.65
C MET A 117 -41.61 28.92 -35.58
N VAL A 118 -40.53 29.05 -36.34
CA VAL A 118 -39.39 28.13 -36.32
C VAL A 118 -38.11 28.90 -36.04
N PRO A 119 -37.09 28.27 -35.44
CA PRO A 119 -35.87 28.97 -35.10
C PRO A 119 -34.99 29.23 -36.33
N LEU A 120 -34.28 30.35 -36.31
CA LEU A 120 -33.20 30.68 -37.22
C LEU A 120 -31.88 30.36 -36.54
N CYS A 121 -31.15 29.37 -37.05
CA CYS A 121 -29.87 28.97 -36.47
C CYS A 121 -28.78 29.99 -36.78
N CYS A 122 -27.90 30.21 -35.81
CA CYS A 122 -26.72 31.06 -35.99
C CYS A 122 -25.76 30.50 -37.06
N PRO A 123 -24.88 31.33 -37.65
CA PRO A 123 -23.87 30.87 -38.59
C PRO A 123 -23.06 29.69 -38.04
N GLY A 124 -22.93 28.62 -38.82
CA GLY A 124 -22.26 27.38 -38.40
C GLY A 124 -23.17 26.34 -37.74
N TYR A 125 -24.46 26.62 -37.57
CA TYR A 125 -25.47 25.68 -37.06
C TYR A 125 -26.55 25.43 -38.11
N THR A 126 -27.19 24.27 -38.06
CA THR A 126 -28.27 23.85 -38.96
C THR A 126 -29.43 23.24 -38.18
N ARG A 127 -30.65 23.28 -38.73
CA ARG A 127 -31.82 22.63 -38.12
C ARG A 127 -31.80 21.13 -38.35
N ASN A 128 -32.09 20.36 -37.30
CA ASN A 128 -32.39 18.93 -37.42
C ASN A 128 -33.90 18.71 -37.71
N GLN A 129 -34.33 17.44 -37.75
CA GLN A 129 -35.70 17.05 -38.10
C GLN A 129 -36.76 17.46 -37.06
N GLN A 130 -36.33 17.85 -35.86
CA GLN A 130 -37.18 18.33 -34.77
C GLN A 130 -37.15 19.87 -34.67
N ASP A 131 -36.70 20.56 -35.73
CA ASP A 131 -36.55 22.02 -35.78
C ASP A 131 -35.58 22.56 -34.70
N ILE A 132 -34.59 21.76 -34.24
CA ILE A 132 -33.56 22.12 -33.24
C ILE A 132 -32.26 22.53 -33.93
N CYS A 133 -31.62 23.61 -33.49
CA CYS A 133 -30.34 24.07 -34.04
C CYS A 133 -29.16 23.26 -33.48
N VAL A 134 -28.46 22.54 -34.36
CA VAL A 134 -27.30 21.70 -34.04
C VAL A 134 -26.08 22.18 -34.84
N PRO A 135 -24.84 22.02 -34.33
CA PRO A 135 -23.64 22.45 -35.04
C PRO A 135 -23.49 21.72 -36.38
N LYS A 136 -23.05 22.46 -37.41
CA LYS A 136 -22.69 21.90 -38.72
C LYS A 136 -21.19 21.64 -38.76
N CYS A 137 -20.81 20.38 -38.91
CA CYS A 137 -19.40 19.98 -39.05
C CYS A 137 -18.85 20.26 -40.47
N LYS A 138 -17.51 20.24 -40.58
CA LYS A 138 -16.78 20.53 -41.82
C LYS A 138 -17.03 19.44 -42.87
N GLY A 139 -16.98 18.18 -42.42
CA GLY A 139 -17.43 16.99 -43.14
C GLY A 139 -18.67 16.38 -42.48
N ASN A 140 -18.94 15.11 -42.79
CA ASN A 140 -20.07 14.37 -42.23
C ASN A 140 -19.80 13.86 -40.80
N CYS A 141 -18.57 13.99 -40.29
CA CYS A 141 -18.19 13.65 -38.90
C CYS A 141 -18.63 12.23 -38.49
N THR A 142 -18.56 11.28 -39.42
CA THR A 142 -18.97 9.89 -39.18
C THR A 142 -17.92 9.24 -38.29
N ASN A 143 -18.32 8.68 -37.13
CA ASN A 143 -17.45 8.20 -36.04
C ASN A 143 -16.82 9.29 -35.15
N GLY A 144 -17.52 10.41 -34.96
CA GLY A 144 -17.18 11.42 -33.97
C GLY A 144 -18.41 12.18 -33.45
N LEU A 145 -18.17 13.11 -32.52
CA LEU A 145 -19.17 14.02 -31.98
C LEU A 145 -18.97 15.42 -32.54
N CYS A 146 -19.98 15.94 -33.21
CA CYS A 146 -20.02 17.33 -33.65
C CYS A 146 -20.50 18.22 -32.49
N LEU A 147 -19.57 18.76 -31.71
CA LEU A 147 -19.90 19.60 -30.55
C LEU A 147 -19.92 21.09 -30.87
N ASN A 148 -19.19 21.52 -31.92
CA ASN A 148 -19.08 22.91 -32.36
C ASN A 148 -19.09 22.99 -33.91
N PRO A 149 -19.45 24.14 -34.50
CA PRO A 149 -19.35 24.33 -35.94
C PRO A 149 -17.97 23.98 -36.49
N ASN A 150 -17.93 23.26 -37.60
CA ASN A 150 -16.74 22.79 -38.30
C ASN A 150 -15.77 21.90 -37.49
N ASN A 151 -16.17 21.41 -36.31
CA ASN A 151 -15.28 20.67 -35.42
C ASN A 151 -15.89 19.31 -35.04
N CYS A 152 -15.25 18.24 -35.51
CA CYS A 152 -15.62 16.86 -35.25
C CYS A 152 -14.68 16.22 -34.21
N VAL A 153 -15.22 15.70 -33.11
CA VAL A 153 -14.43 14.99 -32.10
C VAL A 153 -14.52 13.48 -32.35
N CYS A 154 -13.51 12.88 -32.97
CA CYS A 154 -13.51 11.46 -33.32
C CYS A 154 -13.56 10.51 -32.09
N TYR A 155 -14.24 9.38 -32.24
CA TYR A 155 -14.19 8.26 -31.29
C TYR A 155 -12.82 7.58 -31.31
N ASN A 156 -12.53 6.76 -30.29
CA ASN A 156 -11.24 6.08 -30.15
C ASN A 156 -10.94 5.18 -31.37
N GLY A 157 -9.73 5.28 -31.95
CA GLY A 157 -9.30 4.56 -33.16
C GLY A 157 -9.44 5.32 -34.48
N TYR A 158 -9.94 6.56 -34.46
CA TYR A 158 -10.25 7.35 -35.67
C TYR A 158 -9.59 8.75 -35.63
N ALA A 159 -9.26 9.30 -36.80
CA ALA A 159 -8.69 10.64 -36.95
C ALA A 159 -9.38 11.41 -38.10
N GLU A 160 -9.56 12.73 -37.93
CA GLU A 160 -10.20 13.57 -38.95
C GLU A 160 -9.31 13.70 -40.18
N ASN A 161 -9.83 13.34 -41.36
CA ASN A 161 -9.14 13.53 -42.64
C ASN A 161 -9.27 14.98 -43.15
N THR A 162 -8.63 15.32 -44.27
CA THR A 162 -8.66 16.68 -44.86
C THR A 162 -10.07 17.18 -45.22
N MET A 163 -11.02 16.26 -45.40
CA MET A 163 -12.43 16.52 -45.72
C MET A 163 -13.32 16.69 -44.48
N GLY A 164 -12.80 16.41 -43.28
CA GLY A 164 -13.52 16.59 -42.02
C GLY A 164 -14.26 15.36 -41.50
N ASP A 165 -13.88 14.17 -41.98
CA ASP A 165 -14.46 12.88 -41.57
C ASP A 165 -13.47 12.08 -40.70
N CYS A 166 -13.97 11.41 -39.66
CA CYS A 166 -13.15 10.56 -38.80
C CYS A 166 -12.86 9.21 -39.49
N VAL A 167 -11.66 9.04 -40.03
CA VAL A 167 -11.20 7.82 -40.69
C VAL A 167 -10.45 6.91 -39.72
N LEU A 168 -10.69 5.61 -39.87
CA LEU A 168 -10.04 4.57 -39.10
C LEU A 168 -8.54 4.56 -39.37
N THR A 169 -7.76 4.49 -38.30
CA THR A 169 -6.33 4.18 -38.33
C THR A 169 -6.15 2.87 -37.57
N CYS A 170 -5.04 2.13 -37.76
CA CYS A 170 -4.80 0.85 -37.07
C CYS A 170 -5.17 0.91 -35.58
N PRO A 171 -5.53 -0.20 -34.89
CA PRO A 171 -6.29 -0.17 -33.64
C PRO A 171 -5.75 0.79 -32.56
N CYS A 172 -4.42 1.04 -32.56
CA CYS A 172 -3.74 2.05 -31.74
C CYS A 172 -2.75 2.97 -32.54
N GLY A 173 -3.01 3.27 -33.81
CA GLY A 173 -2.17 4.11 -34.68
C GLY A 173 -0.96 3.41 -35.32
N CYS A 174 -0.78 2.10 -35.14
CA CYS A 174 0.35 1.29 -35.67
C CYS A 174 1.74 1.93 -35.48
N PRO A 175 2.17 2.20 -34.23
CA PRO A 175 3.50 2.70 -33.98
C PRO A 175 4.54 1.67 -34.43
N ASN A 176 5.61 2.13 -35.08
CA ASN A 176 6.64 1.29 -35.72
C ASN A 176 6.12 0.38 -36.85
N GLY A 177 5.07 0.81 -37.55
CA GLY A 177 4.56 0.14 -38.74
C GLY A 177 3.80 1.08 -39.68
N LYS A 178 3.19 0.50 -40.70
CA LYS A 178 2.32 1.18 -41.67
C LYS A 178 0.95 0.51 -41.66
N CYS A 179 -0.09 1.35 -41.69
CA CYS A 179 -1.46 0.85 -41.84
C CYS A 179 -1.75 0.49 -43.30
N GLN A 180 -2.07 -0.77 -43.54
CA GLN A 180 -2.65 -1.24 -44.78
C GLN A 180 -4.06 -1.74 -44.47
N GLY A 181 -5.03 -0.81 -44.50
CA GLY A 181 -6.37 -1.04 -43.95
C GLY A 181 -6.34 -1.17 -42.43
N ASP A 182 -6.98 -2.20 -41.90
CA ASP A 182 -7.06 -2.48 -40.45
C ASP A 182 -5.85 -3.25 -39.91
N ILE A 183 -4.94 -3.65 -40.80
CA ILE A 183 -3.77 -4.46 -40.49
C ILE A 183 -2.56 -3.54 -40.35
N CYS A 184 -1.88 -3.66 -39.22
CA CYS A 184 -0.62 -2.99 -38.94
C CYS A 184 0.54 -3.83 -39.47
N ILE A 185 1.20 -3.34 -40.53
CA ILE A 185 2.40 -3.97 -41.10
C ILE A 185 3.62 -3.38 -40.40
N CYS A 186 4.33 -4.19 -39.63
CA CYS A 186 5.47 -3.73 -38.85
C CYS A 186 6.69 -3.40 -39.71
N ASN A 187 7.45 -2.39 -39.28
CA ASN A 187 8.75 -2.06 -39.84
C ASN A 187 9.77 -3.18 -39.50
N ASP A 188 10.89 -3.20 -40.22
CA ASP A 188 11.96 -4.15 -39.96
C ASP A 188 12.42 -4.13 -38.50
N GLN A 189 12.66 -5.31 -37.93
CA GLN A 189 12.99 -5.53 -36.51
C GLN A 189 11.84 -5.28 -35.53
N TYR A 190 10.59 -5.22 -36.00
CA TYR A 190 9.38 -5.22 -35.17
C TYR A 190 8.45 -6.34 -35.58
N THR A 191 7.66 -6.85 -34.64
CA THR A 191 6.68 -7.92 -34.86
C THR A 191 5.33 -7.55 -34.26
N LEU A 192 4.25 -7.99 -34.90
CA LEU A 192 2.89 -7.68 -34.48
C LEU A 192 2.55 -8.45 -33.19
N GLY A 193 2.36 -7.71 -32.10
CA GLY A 193 1.92 -8.25 -30.82
C GLY A 193 0.43 -8.59 -30.81
N SER A 194 0.01 -9.38 -29.82
CA SER A 194 -1.41 -9.72 -29.57
C SER A 194 -2.29 -8.50 -29.27
N ASN A 195 -1.69 -7.37 -28.86
CA ASN A 195 -2.33 -6.07 -28.67
C ASN A 195 -2.46 -5.25 -29.97
N GLY A 196 -2.17 -5.82 -31.14
CA GLY A 196 -2.26 -5.10 -32.42
C GLY A 196 -1.21 -4.00 -32.59
N VAL A 197 -0.13 -4.05 -31.80
CA VAL A 197 0.99 -3.08 -31.81
C VAL A 197 2.26 -3.76 -32.30
N CYS A 198 3.07 -3.05 -33.09
CA CYS A 198 4.39 -3.54 -33.49
C CYS A 198 5.39 -3.41 -32.34
N ASN A 199 5.67 -4.53 -31.69
CA ASN A 199 6.62 -4.62 -30.60
C ASN A 199 8.03 -4.84 -31.17
N PRO A 200 9.07 -4.23 -30.57
CA PRO A 200 10.45 -4.42 -31.03
C PRO A 200 10.91 -5.86 -30.83
N ILE A 201 11.73 -6.35 -31.76
CA ILE A 201 12.36 -7.66 -31.68
C ILE A 201 13.70 -7.51 -30.95
N CYS A 202 13.88 -8.32 -29.91
CA CYS A 202 15.16 -8.47 -29.23
C CYS A 202 15.72 -9.87 -29.54
N THR A 203 16.98 -9.94 -29.97
CA THR A 203 17.66 -11.22 -30.33
C THR A 203 17.70 -12.18 -29.14
N ASN A 204 17.90 -11.64 -27.95
CA ASN A 204 17.80 -12.37 -26.68
C ASN A 204 16.60 -11.85 -25.89
N GLU A 205 15.91 -12.74 -25.19
CA GLU A 205 14.82 -12.37 -24.29
C GLU A 205 15.33 -11.48 -23.15
N CYS A 206 14.61 -10.38 -22.87
CA CYS A 206 14.97 -9.45 -21.80
C CYS A 206 14.56 -10.03 -20.44
N VAL A 207 15.52 -10.53 -19.66
CA VAL A 207 15.24 -11.12 -18.34
C VAL A 207 15.01 -10.02 -17.31
N LYS A 208 13.82 -9.98 -16.69
CA LYS A 208 13.39 -8.93 -15.74
C LYS A 208 13.43 -7.52 -16.35
N GLY A 209 12.99 -7.44 -17.59
CA GLY A 209 12.85 -6.23 -18.36
C GLY A 209 11.96 -6.45 -19.57
N TYR A 210 11.87 -5.44 -20.41
CA TYR A 210 11.10 -5.46 -21.65
C TYR A 210 11.93 -4.89 -22.81
N CYS A 211 11.63 -5.33 -24.02
CA CYS A 211 12.25 -4.79 -25.23
C CYS A 211 11.64 -3.40 -25.49
N SER A 212 12.43 -2.34 -25.35
CA SER A 212 11.96 -0.95 -25.53
C SER A 212 12.21 -0.43 -26.95
N SER A 213 13.27 -0.94 -27.59
CA SER A 213 13.63 -0.73 -29.00
C SER A 213 14.30 -2.00 -29.52
N PRO A 214 14.47 -2.17 -30.85
CA PRO A 214 15.11 -3.34 -31.42
C PRO A 214 16.46 -3.63 -30.76
N ASN A 215 16.62 -4.83 -30.22
CA ASN A 215 17.80 -5.27 -29.45
C ASN A 215 18.17 -4.41 -28.22
N VAL A 216 17.27 -3.56 -27.73
CA VAL A 216 17.48 -2.76 -26.51
C VAL A 216 16.50 -3.21 -25.43
N CYS A 217 17.03 -3.85 -24.40
CA CYS A 217 16.27 -4.17 -23.20
C CYS A 217 16.27 -2.98 -22.23
N THR A 218 15.09 -2.62 -21.74
CA THR A 218 14.90 -1.71 -20.60
C THR A 218 14.51 -2.54 -19.39
N CYS A 219 15.14 -2.28 -18.24
CA CYS A 219 14.87 -3.03 -17.03
C CYS A 219 13.55 -2.64 -16.37
N ASP A 220 12.90 -3.62 -15.75
CA ASP A 220 11.70 -3.39 -14.95
C ASP A 220 12.01 -2.47 -13.76
N LEU A 221 10.96 -1.90 -13.17
CA LEU A 221 11.10 -1.02 -12.02
C LEU A 221 11.85 -1.74 -10.88
N GLY A 222 12.87 -1.08 -10.33
CA GLY A 222 13.72 -1.66 -9.28
C GLY A 222 14.80 -2.60 -9.79
N TYR A 223 14.99 -2.74 -11.11
CA TYR A 223 16.09 -3.48 -11.71
C TYR A 223 17.04 -2.55 -12.48
N LYS A 224 18.31 -2.94 -12.63
CA LYS A 224 19.34 -2.21 -13.36
C LYS A 224 20.26 -3.14 -14.14
N LYS A 225 20.77 -2.65 -15.27
CA LYS A 225 21.84 -3.32 -16.02
C LYS A 225 23.13 -3.31 -15.21
N LYS A 226 23.84 -4.44 -15.14
CA LYS A 226 25.20 -4.45 -14.59
C LYS A 226 26.16 -3.86 -15.62
N LYS A 227 27.14 -3.06 -15.16
CA LYS A 227 28.09 -2.35 -16.03
C LYS A 227 28.99 -3.24 -16.91
N ASN A 228 28.98 -4.57 -16.72
CA ASN A 228 29.83 -5.54 -17.42
C ASN A 228 29.09 -6.86 -17.76
N GLN A 229 27.76 -6.87 -17.83
CA GLN A 229 26.99 -8.04 -18.26
C GLN A 229 26.22 -7.73 -19.54
N ASP A 230 25.76 -8.80 -20.19
CA ASP A 230 24.95 -8.68 -21.40
C ASP A 230 23.76 -7.74 -21.19
N SER A 231 23.53 -6.86 -22.17
CA SER A 231 22.50 -5.80 -22.14
C SER A 231 21.08 -6.34 -21.94
N HIS A 232 20.86 -7.66 -22.09
CA HIS A 232 19.55 -8.33 -22.00
C HIS A 232 19.19 -8.85 -20.60
N ILE A 233 20.10 -8.83 -19.63
CA ILE A 233 19.83 -9.28 -18.26
C ILE A 233 19.80 -8.10 -17.29
N CYS A 234 18.67 -7.94 -16.62
CA CYS A 234 18.48 -6.94 -15.59
C CYS A 234 18.63 -7.54 -14.20
N SER A 235 19.48 -6.92 -13.37
CA SER A 235 19.73 -7.36 -12.00
C SER A 235 18.93 -6.52 -11.00
N PRO A 236 18.43 -7.10 -9.90
CA PRO A 236 17.68 -6.34 -8.91
C PRO A 236 18.57 -5.26 -8.28
N HIS A 237 17.96 -4.10 -8.01
CA HIS A 237 18.60 -2.99 -7.32
C HIS A 237 18.07 -2.92 -5.89
N CYS A 238 19.01 -2.87 -4.95
CA CYS A 238 18.74 -2.61 -3.54
C CYS A 238 19.41 -1.28 -3.20
N SER A 239 18.64 -0.30 -2.72
CA SER A 239 19.13 1.06 -2.46
C SER A 239 20.13 1.10 -1.31
N LEU A 240 19.89 0.27 -0.31
CA LEU A 240 20.90 -0.13 0.66
C LEU A 240 21.66 -1.31 0.05
N SER A 241 22.94 -1.11 -0.28
CA SER A 241 23.83 -2.21 -0.67
C SER A 241 23.63 -3.35 0.33
N CYS A 242 23.24 -4.55 -0.15
CA CYS A 242 23.01 -5.74 0.68
C CYS A 242 24.34 -6.23 1.29
N GLU A 243 24.92 -5.44 2.17
CA GLU A 243 26.14 -5.75 2.90
C GLU A 243 25.91 -7.03 3.69
N HIS A 244 26.81 -8.01 3.51
CA HIS A 244 26.64 -9.37 4.04
C HIS A 244 25.36 -10.10 3.57
N GLY A 245 24.90 -9.80 2.36
CA GLY A 245 23.81 -10.49 1.71
C GLY A 245 23.90 -10.43 0.19
N THR A 246 22.85 -10.91 -0.47
CA THR A 246 22.67 -10.83 -1.92
C THR A 246 21.31 -10.21 -2.21
N CYS A 247 21.27 -9.21 -3.10
CA CYS A 247 20.01 -8.63 -3.58
C CYS A 247 19.33 -9.66 -4.50
N VAL A 248 18.19 -10.21 -4.05
CA VAL A 248 17.47 -11.27 -4.78
C VAL A 248 16.22 -10.74 -5.48
N ALA A 249 15.67 -9.63 -5.00
CA ALA A 249 14.62 -8.84 -5.63
C ALA A 249 14.80 -7.36 -5.26
N PRO A 250 14.09 -6.42 -5.91
CA PRO A 250 14.20 -5.00 -5.58
C PRO A 250 13.94 -4.75 -4.09
N GLU A 251 14.88 -4.09 -3.43
CA GLU A 251 14.89 -3.83 -1.97
C GLU A 251 14.78 -5.08 -1.06
N ASP A 252 15.01 -6.28 -1.62
CA ASP A 252 14.99 -7.54 -0.88
C ASP A 252 16.36 -8.21 -0.85
N CYS A 253 16.97 -8.18 0.33
CA CYS A 253 18.28 -8.77 0.60
C CYS A 253 18.12 -10.15 1.25
N LYS A 254 18.62 -11.18 0.57
CA LYS A 254 18.86 -12.48 1.17
C LYS A 254 20.18 -12.45 1.94
N CYS A 255 20.11 -12.54 3.27
CA CYS A 255 21.30 -12.48 4.12
C CYS A 255 22.18 -13.73 4.00
N ASN A 256 23.49 -13.52 4.12
CA ASN A 256 24.47 -14.60 4.15
C ASN A 256 24.33 -15.43 5.45
N GLN A 257 24.91 -16.62 5.47
CA GLN A 257 24.91 -17.46 6.66
C GLN A 257 25.52 -16.72 7.86
N GLY A 258 24.86 -16.83 9.03
CA GLY A 258 25.27 -16.11 10.23
C GLY A 258 24.77 -14.67 10.33
N TYR A 259 24.04 -14.17 9.33
CA TYR A 259 23.39 -12.87 9.35
C TYR A 259 21.86 -13.02 9.33
N VAL A 260 21.16 -12.04 9.88
CA VAL A 260 19.71 -11.97 9.94
C VAL A 260 19.21 -10.62 9.47
N ARG A 261 18.01 -10.59 8.90
CA ARG A 261 17.40 -9.35 8.40
C ARG A 261 16.88 -8.51 9.56
N GLU A 262 17.36 -7.28 9.67
CA GLU A 262 16.86 -6.31 10.63
C GLU A 262 15.47 -5.79 10.20
N LYS A 263 14.51 -5.77 11.13
CA LYS A 263 13.10 -5.45 10.84
C LYS A 263 12.89 -4.05 10.28
N ASN A 264 13.66 -3.07 10.75
CA ASN A 264 13.41 -1.65 10.45
C ASN A 264 14.14 -1.18 9.19
N THR A 265 15.38 -1.65 8.98
CA THR A 265 16.21 -1.19 7.86
C THR A 265 16.25 -2.19 6.71
N GLY A 266 15.86 -3.44 6.93
CA GLY A 266 16.02 -4.52 5.95
C GLY A 266 17.47 -4.94 5.72
N ARG A 267 18.43 -4.39 6.47
CA ARG A 267 19.86 -4.75 6.37
C ARG A 267 20.14 -6.12 6.99
N CYS A 268 21.21 -6.75 6.52
CA CYS A 268 21.71 -7.99 7.09
C CYS A 268 22.67 -7.69 8.23
N ILE A 269 22.22 -7.93 9.46
CA ILE A 269 23.02 -7.74 10.68
C ILE A 269 23.53 -9.08 11.19
N PRO A 270 24.70 -9.14 11.85
CA PRO A 270 25.23 -10.39 12.37
C PRO A 270 24.29 -11.00 13.41
N LYS A 271 24.14 -12.33 13.38
CA LYS A 271 23.39 -13.09 14.37
C LYS A 271 24.29 -13.37 15.58
N CYS A 272 23.89 -12.90 16.75
CA CYS A 272 24.55 -13.23 18.02
C CYS A 272 23.56 -13.83 19.02
N HIS A 273 24.02 -14.76 19.84
CA HIS A 273 23.25 -15.35 20.93
C HIS A 273 23.61 -14.65 22.25
N GLY A 274 23.09 -13.44 22.44
CA GLY A 274 23.30 -12.67 23.67
C GLY A 274 24.66 -11.99 23.73
N CYS A 275 24.68 -10.70 23.41
CA CYS A 275 25.77 -9.78 23.72
C CYS A 275 25.25 -8.74 24.74
N GLN A 276 24.78 -9.17 25.91
CA GLN A 276 24.11 -8.25 26.85
C GLN A 276 25.05 -7.14 27.38
N TYR A 277 26.37 -7.39 27.34
CA TYR A 277 27.42 -6.46 27.76
C TYR A 277 28.49 -6.26 26.67
N GLY A 278 28.06 -6.27 25.40
CA GLY A 278 28.95 -6.11 24.25
C GLY A 278 28.22 -5.81 22.95
N ASP A 279 28.97 -5.50 21.90
CA ASP A 279 28.44 -5.22 20.57
C ASP A 279 28.58 -6.46 19.68
N CYS A 280 27.53 -6.80 18.92
CA CYS A 280 27.59 -7.89 17.94
C CYS A 280 28.31 -7.40 16.67
N VAL A 281 29.61 -7.68 16.56
CA VAL A 281 30.48 -7.15 15.50
C VAL A 281 30.64 -8.10 14.31
N ALA A 282 30.40 -9.40 14.53
CA ALA A 282 30.40 -10.43 13.50
C ALA A 282 29.50 -11.59 13.96
N PRO A 283 29.11 -12.54 13.06
CA PRO A 283 28.31 -13.69 13.44
C PRO A 283 28.90 -14.40 14.66
N TYR A 284 28.08 -14.61 15.67
CA TYR A 284 28.43 -15.29 16.92
C TYR A 284 29.61 -14.66 17.70
N THR A 285 29.95 -13.40 17.39
CA THR A 285 31.12 -12.71 17.94
C THR A 285 30.72 -11.39 18.59
N CYS A 286 30.81 -11.34 19.92
CA CYS A 286 30.61 -10.12 20.70
C CYS A 286 31.95 -9.41 20.96
N HIS A 287 31.97 -8.10 20.75
CA HIS A 287 32.99 -7.21 21.28
C HIS A 287 32.58 -6.73 22.66
N CYS A 288 33.23 -7.23 23.71
CA CYS A 288 32.82 -6.96 25.08
C CYS A 288 33.20 -5.57 25.56
N GLN A 289 32.29 -4.96 26.33
CA GLN A 289 32.53 -3.67 26.97
C GLN A 289 33.63 -3.75 28.03
N LYS A 290 34.21 -2.61 28.42
CA LYS A 290 35.27 -2.53 29.42
C LYS A 290 34.85 -3.19 30.74
N GLY A 291 35.71 -4.05 31.29
CA GLY A 291 35.45 -4.80 32.51
C GLY A 291 34.71 -6.12 32.29
N TYR A 292 34.35 -6.45 31.05
CA TYR A 292 33.85 -7.76 30.64
C TYR A 292 34.87 -8.44 29.73
N LYS A 293 34.86 -9.76 29.73
CA LYS A 293 35.67 -10.58 28.83
C LYS A 293 34.78 -11.55 28.09
N ARG A 294 35.22 -11.94 26.90
CA ARG A 294 34.53 -12.97 26.13
C ARG A 294 34.72 -14.32 26.81
N GLN A 295 33.62 -14.99 27.09
CA GLN A 295 33.59 -16.39 27.48
C GLN A 295 32.55 -17.06 26.58
N ASP A 296 33.02 -18.01 25.77
CA ASP A 296 32.24 -18.64 24.69
C ASP A 296 31.69 -17.61 23.68
N GLU A 297 30.36 -17.50 23.58
CA GLU A 297 29.63 -16.57 22.71
C GLU A 297 29.11 -15.33 23.45
N ASN A 298 29.42 -15.15 24.74
CA ASN A 298 28.86 -14.07 25.56
C ASN A 298 29.94 -13.28 26.31
N CYS A 299 29.55 -12.11 26.84
CA CYS A 299 30.41 -11.23 27.62
C CYS A 299 30.13 -11.41 29.11
N VAL A 300 31.11 -11.94 29.83
CA VAL A 300 31.04 -12.18 31.28
C VAL A 300 31.85 -11.13 32.03
N PRO A 301 31.45 -10.73 33.24
CA PRO A 301 32.19 -9.75 34.02
C PRO A 301 33.58 -10.27 34.39
N THR A 302 34.54 -9.35 34.49
CA THR A 302 35.91 -9.64 34.91
C THR A 302 36.14 -9.12 36.32
N CYS A 303 36.63 -10.00 37.20
CA CYS A 303 37.08 -9.67 38.54
C CYS A 303 38.59 -9.95 38.62
N VAL A 304 39.41 -8.89 38.71
CA VAL A 304 40.89 -8.99 38.59
C VAL A 304 41.50 -9.84 39.71
N GLU A 305 41.08 -9.59 40.95
CA GLU A 305 41.52 -10.32 42.14
C GLU A 305 40.84 -11.70 42.29
N GLY A 306 39.90 -12.04 41.41
CA GLY A 306 39.04 -13.21 41.53
C GLY A 306 37.95 -13.06 42.60
N CYS A 307 37.10 -14.09 42.71
CA CYS A 307 36.03 -14.19 43.70
C CYS A 307 36.11 -15.56 44.38
N PHE A 308 36.34 -15.61 45.69
CA PHE A 308 36.43 -16.85 46.47
C PHE A 308 35.11 -17.11 47.21
N ASN A 309 34.54 -18.31 47.02
CA ASN A 309 33.17 -18.67 47.46
C ASN A 309 32.10 -17.67 47.01
N ALA A 310 32.29 -17.10 45.82
CA ALA A 310 31.45 -16.08 45.23
C ALA A 310 31.47 -16.18 43.70
N THR A 311 30.46 -15.60 43.05
CA THR A 311 30.40 -15.41 41.59
C THR A 311 30.69 -13.97 41.25
N CYS A 312 31.46 -13.72 40.19
CA CYS A 312 31.62 -12.38 39.63
C CYS A 312 30.33 -12.01 38.87
N THR A 313 29.58 -11.03 39.37
CA THR A 313 28.26 -10.66 38.83
C THR A 313 28.27 -9.33 38.08
N ALA A 314 29.29 -8.50 38.34
CA ALA A 314 29.60 -7.28 37.58
C ALA A 314 31.13 -7.04 37.63
N PRO A 315 31.70 -6.13 36.82
CA PRO A 315 33.14 -5.88 36.82
C PRO A 315 33.68 -5.57 38.22
N ASN A 316 34.60 -6.38 38.71
CA ASN A 316 35.16 -6.33 40.06
C ASN A 316 34.14 -6.43 41.22
N VAL A 317 32.93 -6.94 40.96
CA VAL A 317 31.89 -7.16 41.97
C VAL A 317 31.68 -8.65 42.17
N CYS A 318 31.97 -9.13 43.38
CA CYS A 318 31.72 -10.51 43.79
C CYS A 318 30.41 -10.60 44.58
N THR A 319 29.57 -11.58 44.24
CA THR A 319 28.37 -11.93 45.01
C THR A 319 28.58 -13.30 45.66
N CYS A 320 28.56 -13.35 46.99
CA CYS A 320 28.75 -14.58 47.74
C CYS A 320 27.76 -15.68 47.34
N PHE A 321 28.21 -16.93 47.37
CA PHE A 321 27.31 -18.08 47.26
C PHE A 321 26.32 -18.11 48.42
N ASN A 322 25.19 -18.81 48.23
CA ASN A 322 24.18 -18.94 49.26
C ASN A 322 24.76 -19.57 50.53
N GLY A 323 24.44 -19.01 51.70
CA GLY A 323 24.99 -19.44 52.99
C GLY A 323 26.40 -18.91 53.28
N TYR A 324 26.98 -18.05 52.44
CA TYR A 324 28.23 -17.35 52.71
C TYR A 324 27.98 -15.85 52.95
N LYS A 325 28.94 -15.17 53.58
CA LYS A 325 28.94 -13.72 53.81
C LYS A 325 30.30 -13.13 53.43
N HIS A 326 30.33 -11.86 53.06
CA HIS A 326 31.58 -11.17 52.77
C HIS A 326 32.48 -11.11 54.01
N SER A 327 33.73 -11.54 53.85
CA SER A 327 34.82 -11.23 54.77
C SER A 327 35.66 -10.08 54.23
N THR A 328 35.87 -10.07 52.92
CA THR A 328 36.47 -8.96 52.15
C THR A 328 35.64 -8.74 50.88
N PRO A 329 35.93 -7.71 50.06
CA PRO A 329 35.25 -7.53 48.78
C PRO A 329 35.35 -8.75 47.83
N HIS A 330 36.43 -9.53 47.92
CA HIS A 330 36.71 -10.66 47.02
C HIS A 330 36.55 -12.04 47.68
N THR A 331 36.46 -12.11 49.01
CA THR A 331 36.43 -13.38 49.75
C THR A 331 35.17 -13.49 50.60
N CYS A 332 34.42 -14.57 50.37
CA CYS A 332 33.27 -14.94 51.17
C CYS A 332 33.59 -16.12 52.09
N VAL A 333 33.15 -15.99 53.34
CA VAL A 333 33.29 -17.01 54.39
C VAL A 333 31.92 -17.61 54.72
N PRO A 334 31.85 -18.89 55.11
CA PRO A 334 30.57 -19.52 55.42
C PRO A 334 29.88 -18.82 56.59
N ARG A 335 28.55 -18.71 56.50
CA ARG A 335 27.70 -18.21 57.56
C ARG A 335 27.24 -19.39 58.42
N CYS A 336 27.56 -19.33 59.70
CA CYS A 336 27.03 -20.25 60.71
C CYS A 336 26.09 -19.49 61.65
N PHE A 337 24.88 -20.01 61.82
CA PHE A 337 23.95 -19.52 62.83
C PHE A 337 23.32 -20.69 63.58
N PRO A 338 23.50 -20.81 64.92
CA PRO A 338 24.30 -19.93 65.80
C PRO A 338 25.81 -19.94 65.48
N SER A 339 26.55 -18.94 65.96
CA SER A 339 28.01 -18.88 65.81
C SER A 339 28.69 -20.09 66.43
N CYS A 340 29.74 -20.61 65.76
CA CYS A 340 30.53 -21.74 66.27
C CYS A 340 31.29 -21.37 67.54
N GLN A 341 31.22 -22.21 68.58
CA GLN A 341 31.95 -22.05 69.84
C GLN A 341 33.00 -23.16 70.00
N ASN A 342 34.26 -22.78 70.24
CA ASN A 342 35.44 -23.66 70.24
C ASN A 342 35.57 -24.49 68.95
N ALA A 343 35.13 -23.90 67.85
CA ALA A 343 35.08 -24.51 66.53
C ALA A 343 35.19 -23.43 65.45
N VAL A 344 35.62 -23.83 64.26
CA VAL A 344 35.65 -23.01 63.05
C VAL A 344 34.46 -23.35 62.15
N CYS A 345 33.88 -22.33 61.51
CA CYS A 345 32.82 -22.53 60.51
C CYS A 345 33.49 -22.93 59.18
N VAL A 346 33.34 -24.19 58.77
CA VAL A 346 34.02 -24.75 57.59
C VAL A 346 33.13 -24.83 56.36
N ALA A 347 31.81 -24.79 56.56
CA ALA A 347 30.80 -24.69 55.50
C ALA A 347 29.53 -24.03 56.08
N PRO A 348 28.55 -23.60 55.25
CA PRO A 348 27.32 -23.00 55.76
C PRO A 348 26.66 -23.86 56.83
N ASN A 349 26.44 -23.29 58.01
CA ASN A 349 25.90 -23.97 59.19
C ASN A 349 26.65 -25.24 59.65
N LYS A 350 27.93 -25.41 59.29
CA LYS A 350 28.77 -26.55 59.69
C LYS A 350 30.01 -26.09 60.46
N CYS A 351 30.07 -26.46 61.73
CA CYS A 351 31.22 -26.20 62.61
C CYS A 351 32.12 -27.43 62.75
N GLU A 352 33.43 -27.19 62.77
CA GLU A 352 34.48 -28.18 63.01
C GLU A 352 35.30 -27.76 64.25
N CYS A 353 35.43 -28.68 65.21
CA CYS A 353 36.04 -28.36 66.51
C CYS A 353 37.54 -28.08 66.36
N TYR A 354 38.06 -27.16 67.18
CA TYR A 354 39.51 -26.97 67.27
C TYR A 354 40.20 -28.20 67.90
N PRO A 355 41.51 -28.40 67.66
CA PRO A 355 42.29 -29.44 68.33
C PRO A 355 42.10 -29.40 69.85
N GLY A 356 41.87 -30.55 70.48
CA GLY A 356 41.57 -30.65 71.91
C GLY A 356 40.09 -30.47 72.29
N PHE A 357 39.19 -30.30 71.31
CA PHE A 357 37.74 -30.21 71.51
C PHE A 357 36.98 -31.27 70.70
N MET A 358 35.86 -31.78 71.24
CA MET A 358 34.98 -32.76 70.58
C MET A 358 33.50 -32.36 70.64
N LYS A 359 32.70 -32.93 69.73
CA LYS A 359 31.23 -32.77 69.73
C LYS A 359 30.63 -33.67 70.81
N LYS A 360 29.93 -33.09 71.79
CA LYS A 360 29.34 -33.84 72.91
C LYS A 360 27.97 -34.48 72.59
N ASN A 361 27.25 -34.00 71.56
CA ASN A 361 25.91 -34.48 71.16
C ASN A 361 25.58 -34.10 69.70
N LEU A 362 24.72 -34.88 69.01
CA LEU A 362 24.19 -34.51 67.68
C LEU A 362 23.27 -33.27 67.71
N SER A 363 22.72 -32.91 68.87
CA SER A 363 21.77 -31.79 69.02
C SER A 363 22.41 -30.40 69.13
N SER A 364 23.74 -30.28 69.22
CA SER A 364 24.45 -29.00 69.35
C SER A 364 25.68 -28.95 68.46
N SER A 365 25.48 -29.10 67.15
CA SER A 365 26.54 -29.10 66.12
C SER A 365 27.45 -27.86 66.13
N TYR A 366 27.03 -26.77 66.79
CA TYR A 366 27.72 -25.48 66.84
C TYR A 366 28.62 -25.27 68.07
N LYS A 367 28.62 -26.17 69.07
CA LYS A 367 29.41 -26.03 70.31
C LYS A 367 30.29 -27.24 70.56
N CYS A 368 31.60 -27.02 70.68
CA CYS A 368 32.57 -28.05 71.01
C CYS A 368 33.08 -27.92 72.46
N VAL A 369 33.31 -29.05 73.10
CA VAL A 369 33.76 -29.14 74.51
C VAL A 369 35.16 -29.73 74.58
N ALA A 370 35.96 -29.30 75.56
CA ALA A 370 37.32 -29.79 75.73
C ALA A 370 37.35 -31.30 76.03
N ILE A 371 38.34 -32.00 75.48
CA ILE A 371 38.62 -33.39 75.79
C ILE A 371 39.23 -33.43 77.20
N ILE A 372 38.47 -33.89 78.20
CA ILE A 372 38.99 -34.10 79.54
C ILE A 372 39.58 -35.52 79.55
N SER A 373 40.91 -35.63 79.57
CA SER A 373 41.59 -36.90 79.86
C SER A 373 41.37 -37.26 81.33
N SER A 374 40.28 -37.96 81.64
CA SER A 374 40.09 -38.56 82.96
C SER A 374 40.88 -39.86 83.04
N VAL A 375 42.16 -39.76 83.40
CA VAL A 375 42.93 -40.86 83.96
C VAL A 375 43.62 -40.32 85.21
N VAL A 376 43.57 -41.10 86.31
CA VAL A 376 44.06 -40.83 87.68
C VAL A 376 43.06 -39.99 88.51
N SER A 377 42.18 -40.60 89.32
CA SER A 377 42.54 -41.28 90.57
C SER A 377 41.41 -42.21 91.01
N GLY A 378 41.69 -43.52 91.12
CA GLY A 378 40.71 -44.53 91.50
C GLY A 378 41.38 -45.84 91.92
N ILE A 379 42.11 -45.81 93.04
CA ILE A 379 42.50 -46.98 93.85
C ILE A 379 42.49 -46.43 95.29
N GLY A 380 41.79 -46.91 96.30
CA GLY A 380 41.02 -48.14 96.50
C GLY A 380 41.05 -48.38 98.00
N SER A 381 40.02 -47.94 98.73
CA SER A 381 39.86 -48.27 100.15
C SER A 381 39.00 -49.52 100.26
N ILE A 382 39.59 -50.66 100.59
CA ILE A 382 38.88 -51.79 101.19
C ILE A 382 39.70 -52.29 102.38
N VAL A 383 38.99 -52.30 103.51
CA VAL A 383 39.35 -52.70 104.87
C VAL A 383 39.71 -54.18 104.92
N ASN A 384 40.71 -54.56 105.73
CA ASN A 384 40.60 -55.78 106.52
C ASN A 384 41.29 -55.64 107.88
N SER A 385 40.45 -55.78 108.89
CA SER A 385 40.71 -55.89 110.32
C SER A 385 41.46 -57.18 110.67
N VAL A 386 42.52 -57.07 111.47
CA VAL A 386 43.04 -58.16 112.30
C VAL A 386 43.32 -57.60 113.70
N THR A 387 42.62 -58.18 114.66
CA THR A 387 42.63 -57.94 116.10
C THR A 387 43.88 -58.47 116.80
N HIS A 388 44.25 -57.79 117.89
CA HIS A 388 45.24 -58.19 118.90
C HIS A 388 45.18 -59.66 119.36
N ARG A 389 46.33 -60.35 119.37
CA ARG A 389 47.04 -60.79 120.60
C ARG A 389 48.44 -61.27 120.28
#